data_AF-A0A1Q3MY51-F1
#
_entry.id   AF-A0A1Q3MY51-F1
#
_cell.length_a   1.000
_cell.length_b   1.000
_cell.length_c   1.000
_cell.angle_alpha   90.00
_cell.angle_beta   90.00
_cell.angle_gamma   90.00
#
_symmetry.space_group_name_H-M   'P 1'
#
loop_
_entity.id
_entity.type
_entity.pdbx_description
1 polymer ?
#
loop_
_entity_poly.entity_id
_entity_poly.type
_entity_poly.pdbx_seq_one_letter_code
_entity_poly.pdbx_strand_id
1 'polypeptide(L)'
;MRSPNRQRPLPNKLTKNPNVKHLEAIKDKVSYVGSVEHKDAPSRLIEGKIPRPRPDASMCPRWINDLDLVNKWLKIAFEKGAVCDYFEGDFPRYVWFKYENTVFMGRLINKESGEYKGFPINQFEWPPGINKIYAE
;
A
#
# COMPACT_ATOMS: atom_id res chain seq x y z
N MET A 1 -2.66 -11.74 -29.78
CA MET A 1 -2.18 -12.71 -28.77
C MET A 1 -2.46 -12.13 -27.38
N ARG A 2 -3.46 -12.65 -26.66
CA ARG A 2 -3.75 -12.26 -25.27
C ARG A 2 -2.92 -13.16 -24.36
N SER A 3 -1.93 -12.61 -23.67
CA SER A 3 -1.06 -13.36 -22.76
C SER A 3 -1.91 -14.12 -21.72
N PRO A 4 -1.86 -15.46 -21.72
CA PRO A 4 -2.63 -16.25 -20.78
C PRO A 4 -1.99 -16.16 -19.40
N ASN A 5 -2.83 -15.97 -18.39
CA ASN A 5 -2.56 -16.36 -17.01
C ASN A 5 -1.43 -15.60 -16.28
N ARG A 6 -1.52 -14.27 -16.18
CA ARG A 6 -1.02 -13.63 -14.94
C ARG A 6 -2.03 -13.97 -13.85
N GLN A 7 -1.83 -15.09 -13.14
CA GLN A 7 -2.45 -15.27 -11.83
C GLN A 7 -2.05 -14.06 -11.01
N ARG A 8 -2.94 -13.07 -10.91
CA ARG A 8 -2.72 -11.92 -10.02
C ARG A 8 -2.72 -12.52 -8.62
N PRO A 9 -1.60 -12.46 -7.87
CA PRO A 9 -1.61 -12.93 -6.49
C PRO A 9 -2.74 -12.21 -5.77
N LEU A 10 -3.58 -12.99 -5.08
CA LEU A 10 -4.79 -12.46 -4.45
C LEU A 10 -4.37 -11.34 -3.48
N PRO A 11 -4.91 -10.13 -3.62
CA PRO A 11 -4.49 -8.95 -2.87
C PRO A 11 -4.93 -8.99 -1.39
N ASN A 12 -5.33 -10.14 -0.87
CA ASN A 12 -5.83 -10.30 0.49
C ASN A 12 -5.05 -11.38 1.27
N LYS A 13 -3.83 -11.73 0.85
CA LYS A 13 -2.98 -12.67 1.60
C LYS A 13 -1.90 -11.93 2.40
N LEU A 14 -2.13 -11.78 3.70
CA LEU A 14 -1.08 -11.43 4.66
C LEU A 14 -0.04 -12.55 4.73
N THR A 15 1.23 -12.19 4.87
CA THR A 15 2.27 -13.16 5.18
C THR A 15 2.00 -13.77 6.56
N LYS A 16 2.19 -15.08 6.66
CA LYS A 16 2.05 -15.81 7.93
C LYS A 16 3.31 -15.70 8.80
N ASN A 17 4.45 -15.38 8.19
CA ASN A 17 5.72 -15.31 8.87
C ASN A 17 6.59 -14.20 8.26
N PRO A 18 6.32 -12.92 8.60
CA PRO A 18 7.10 -11.81 8.08
C PRO A 18 8.55 -11.95 8.55
N ASN A 19 9.51 -11.92 7.62
CA ASN A 19 10.92 -11.86 7.98
C ASN A 19 11.24 -10.45 8.51
N VAL A 20 11.04 -10.24 9.82
CA VAL A 20 11.14 -8.92 10.46
C VAL A 20 12.48 -8.25 10.19
N LYS A 21 13.60 -9.00 10.25
CA LYS A 21 14.94 -8.46 9.95
C LYS A 21 15.05 -7.92 8.53
N HIS A 22 14.44 -8.63 7.57
CA HIS A 22 14.39 -8.18 6.18
C HIS A 22 13.53 -6.93 6.02
N LEU A 23 12.34 -6.94 6.63
CA LEU A 23 11.41 -5.81 6.58
C LEU A 23 12.01 -4.55 7.21
N GLU A 24 12.73 -4.67 8.33
CA GLU A 24 13.44 -3.56 8.95
C GLU A 24 14.53 -2.99 8.03
N ALA A 25 15.28 -3.85 7.34
CA ALA A 25 16.33 -3.43 6.41
C ALA A 25 15.79 -2.68 5.18
N ILE A 26 14.60 -3.05 4.69
CA ILE A 26 13.95 -2.39 3.55
C ILE A 26 13.05 -1.22 3.94
N LYS A 27 12.67 -1.08 5.21
CA LYS A 27 11.73 -0.04 5.68
C LYS A 27 12.20 1.38 5.36
N ASP A 28 13.51 1.60 5.32
CA ASP A 28 14.07 2.92 5.01
C ASP A 28 14.25 3.15 3.51
N LYS A 29 14.20 2.09 2.71
CA LYS A 29 14.28 2.15 1.24
C LYS A 29 12.91 2.33 0.59
N VAL A 30 11.82 2.04 1.28
CA VAL A 30 10.47 2.18 0.73
C VAL A 30 10.01 3.64 0.78
N SER A 31 9.36 4.09 -0.29
CA SER A 31 8.80 5.43 -0.39
C SER A 31 7.40 5.40 -0.97
N TYR A 32 6.51 6.19 -0.39
CA TYR A 32 5.17 6.40 -0.92
C TYR A 32 5.20 7.42 -2.06
N VAL A 33 4.59 7.05 -3.19
CA VAL A 33 4.36 7.92 -4.33
C VAL A 33 2.87 8.12 -4.49
N GLY A 34 2.40 9.36 -4.41
CA GLY A 34 0.97 9.63 -4.53
C GLY A 34 0.44 9.28 -5.91
N SER A 35 -0.69 8.58 -5.92
CA SER A 35 -1.38 8.25 -7.16
C SER A 35 -2.35 9.36 -7.54
N VAL A 36 -2.18 9.92 -8.74
CA VAL A 36 -3.14 10.87 -9.35
C VAL A 36 -4.50 10.24 -9.62
N GLU A 37 -4.55 8.91 -9.67
CA GLU A 37 -5.72 8.11 -10.09
C GLU A 37 -6.81 8.01 -9.01
N HIS A 38 -6.47 8.33 -7.76
CA HIS A 38 -7.34 8.22 -6.58
C HIS A 38 -7.54 9.57 -5.87
N LYS A 39 -7.23 10.67 -6.57
CA LYS A 39 -7.37 12.03 -6.04
C LYS A 39 -8.32 12.84 -6.90
N ASP A 40 -9.24 13.49 -6.21
CA ASP A 40 -10.17 14.46 -6.79
C ASP A 40 -9.56 15.86 -6.97
N ALA A 41 -8.50 16.15 -6.20
CA ALA A 41 -7.96 17.49 -6.05
C ALA A 41 -6.42 17.50 -6.05
N PRO A 42 -5.79 18.60 -6.51
CA PRO A 42 -4.36 18.81 -6.35
C PRO A 42 -3.99 18.76 -4.87
N SER A 43 -2.98 17.97 -4.53
CA SER A 43 -2.60 17.70 -3.14
C SER A 43 -1.13 17.32 -3.08
N ARG A 44 -0.47 17.59 -1.95
CA ARG A 44 0.99 17.47 -1.80
C ARG A 44 1.51 16.08 -2.15
N LEU A 45 0.69 15.02 -1.96
CA LEU A 45 1.12 13.66 -2.35
C LEU A 45 1.32 13.46 -3.85
N ILE A 46 0.69 14.27 -4.73
CA ILE A 46 0.85 14.12 -6.18
C ILE A 46 1.87 15.11 -6.76
N GLU A 47 2.64 15.83 -5.93
CA GLU A 47 3.76 16.69 -6.35
C GLU A 47 3.44 17.58 -7.57
N GLY A 48 2.29 18.27 -7.55
CA GLY A 48 1.88 19.15 -8.65
C GLY A 48 1.36 18.45 -9.92
N LYS A 49 1.24 17.11 -9.91
CA LYS A 49 0.59 16.37 -11.00
C LYS A 49 -0.92 16.65 -11.01
N ILE A 50 -1.51 16.60 -12.20
CA ILE A 50 -2.95 16.84 -12.39
C ILE A 50 -3.72 15.61 -11.86
N PRO A 51 -4.69 15.79 -10.94
CA PRO A 51 -5.56 14.69 -10.49
C PRO A 51 -6.32 14.11 -11.69
N ARG A 52 -6.33 12.78 -11.81
CA ARG A 52 -7.04 12.03 -12.85
C ARG A 52 -7.85 10.91 -12.18
N PRO A 53 -8.85 11.27 -11.35
CA PRO A 53 -9.62 10.28 -10.62
C PRO A 53 -10.30 9.34 -11.61
N ARG A 54 -10.08 8.03 -11.46
CA ARG A 54 -10.87 7.05 -12.21
C ARG A 54 -12.22 6.90 -11.51
N PRO A 55 -13.35 6.82 -12.24
CA PRO A 55 -14.67 6.69 -11.63
C PRO A 55 -14.82 5.42 -10.78
N ASP A 56 -14.10 4.34 -11.11
CA ASP A 56 -14.08 3.07 -10.37
C ASP A 56 -13.05 3.01 -9.22
N ALA A 57 -12.33 4.10 -8.95
CA ALA A 57 -11.26 4.12 -7.96
C ALA A 57 -11.74 4.64 -6.60
N SER A 58 -11.48 3.89 -5.53
CA SER A 58 -11.69 4.38 -4.16
C SER A 58 -10.88 5.65 -3.93
N MET A 59 -11.59 6.73 -3.62
CA MET A 59 -10.99 8.06 -3.46
C MET A 59 -10.23 8.14 -2.14
N CYS A 60 -8.99 8.61 -2.18
CA CYS A 60 -8.25 8.92 -0.97
C CYS A 60 -8.92 10.10 -0.25
N PRO A 61 -9.17 10.00 1.06
CA PRO A 61 -9.83 11.08 1.77
C PRO A 61 -8.95 12.34 1.80
N ARG A 62 -9.58 13.50 1.60
CA ARG A 62 -8.90 14.80 1.37
C ARG A 62 -7.99 15.25 2.53
N TRP A 63 -8.23 14.75 3.74
CA TRP A 63 -7.39 15.05 4.91
C TRP A 63 -6.00 14.40 4.84
N ILE A 64 -5.84 13.34 4.03
CA ILE A 64 -4.53 12.73 3.74
C ILE A 64 -3.85 13.55 2.64
N ASN A 65 -3.26 14.66 3.05
CA ASN A 65 -2.52 15.57 2.18
C ASN A 65 -1.01 15.60 2.49
N ASP A 66 -0.55 14.81 3.46
CA ASP A 66 0.81 14.86 3.95
C ASP A 66 1.60 13.61 3.56
N LEU A 67 2.69 13.80 2.82
CA LEU A 67 3.50 12.71 2.28
C LEU A 67 4.36 12.05 3.36
N ASP A 68 4.78 12.82 4.37
CA ASP A 68 5.54 12.29 5.51
C ASP A 68 4.64 11.37 6.35
N LEU A 69 3.40 11.78 6.61
CA LEU A 69 2.40 10.98 7.31
C LEU A 69 2.16 9.63 6.63
N VAL A 70 1.99 9.62 5.30
CA VAL A 70 1.74 8.38 4.56
C VAL A 70 2.99 7.50 4.50
N ASN A 71 4.18 8.10 4.37
CA ASN A 71 5.43 7.35 4.49
C ASN A 71 5.60 6.74 5.89
N LYS A 72 5.22 7.47 6.94
CA LYS A 72 5.22 6.95 8.30
C LYS A 72 4.28 5.75 8.45
N TRP A 73 3.07 5.83 7.90
CA TRP A 73 2.14 4.70 7.88
C TRP A 73 2.68 3.50 7.12
N LEU A 74 3.35 3.73 6.00
CA LEU A 74 4.04 2.69 5.25
C LEU A 74 5.08 2.00 6.15
N LYS A 75 5.98 2.77 6.77
CA LYS A 75 7.00 2.24 7.68
C LYS A 75 6.38 1.43 8.84
N ILE A 76 5.30 1.91 9.45
CA ILE A 76 4.58 1.19 10.53
C ILE A 76 4.03 -0.14 10.01
N ALA A 77 3.46 -0.18 8.80
CA ALA A 77 2.93 -1.41 8.24
C ALA A 77 4.02 -2.46 7.99
N PHE A 78 5.21 -2.03 7.57
CA PHE A 78 6.38 -2.91 7.44
C PHE A 78 6.87 -3.40 8.81
N GLU A 79 6.93 -2.53 9.81
CA GLU A 79 7.34 -2.86 11.17
C GLU A 79 6.41 -3.87 11.84
N LYS A 80 5.09 -3.70 11.63
CA LYS A 80 4.06 -4.65 12.08
C LYS A 80 3.99 -5.92 11.24
N GLY A 81 4.75 -6.03 10.14
CA GLY A 81 4.71 -7.18 9.24
C GLY A 81 3.40 -7.33 8.47
N ALA A 82 2.64 -6.25 8.30
CA ALA A 82 1.38 -6.23 7.57
C ALA A 82 1.60 -6.21 6.04
N VAL A 83 2.38 -7.16 5.55
CA VAL A 83 2.80 -7.27 4.15
C VAL A 83 2.35 -8.60 3.55
N CYS A 84 2.35 -8.69 2.21
CA CYS A 84 2.05 -9.96 1.56
C CYS A 84 3.26 -10.89 1.55
N ASP A 85 3.00 -12.19 1.35
CA ASP A 85 4.04 -13.21 1.19
C ASP A 85 4.75 -13.15 -0.18
N TYR A 86 4.24 -12.33 -1.09
CA TYR A 86 4.74 -12.24 -2.46
C TYR A 86 5.68 -11.06 -2.63
N PHE A 87 6.97 -11.34 -2.78
CA PHE A 87 8.01 -10.33 -2.96
C PHE A 87 8.37 -10.17 -4.44
N GLU A 88 8.49 -8.94 -4.92
CA GLU A 88 9.04 -8.62 -6.24
C GLU A 88 10.44 -8.04 -6.04
N GLY A 89 11.46 -8.91 -6.10
CA GLY A 89 12.82 -8.54 -5.69
C GLY A 89 12.93 -8.54 -4.17
N ASP A 90 13.39 -7.42 -3.61
CA ASP A 90 13.59 -7.26 -2.17
C ASP A 90 12.32 -6.78 -1.43
N PHE A 91 11.32 -6.32 -2.19
CA PHE A 91 10.16 -5.59 -1.67
C PHE A 91 8.86 -6.40 -1.78
N PRO A 92 8.01 -6.42 -0.74
CA PRO A 92 6.71 -7.09 -0.82
C PRO A 92 5.80 -6.36 -1.80
N ARG A 93 5.05 -7.11 -2.61
CA ARG A 93 4.20 -6.52 -3.65
C ARG A 93 3.03 -5.72 -3.08
N TYR A 94 2.52 -6.13 -1.93
CA TYR A 94 1.42 -5.49 -1.24
C TYR A 94 1.74 -5.29 0.25
N VAL A 95 1.25 -4.20 0.79
CA VAL A 95 1.35 -3.81 2.20
C VAL A 95 0.03 -3.21 2.64
N TRP A 96 -0.36 -3.44 3.88
CA TRP A 96 -1.63 -2.96 4.42
C TRP A 96 -1.43 -2.17 5.70
N PHE A 97 -2.03 -0.99 5.73
CA PHE A 97 -2.07 -0.15 6.92
C PHE A 97 -3.51 0.08 7.34
N LYS A 98 -3.82 -0.18 8.61
CA LYS A 98 -5.14 0.12 9.17
C LYS A 98 -5.07 1.43 9.95
N TYR A 99 -5.94 2.36 9.59
CA TYR A 99 -6.15 3.59 10.34
C TYR A 99 -7.63 3.68 10.74
N GLU A 100 -7.90 3.66 12.04
CA GLU A 100 -9.26 3.64 12.60
C GLU A 100 -10.12 2.52 11.98
N ASN A 101 -11.13 2.88 11.17
CA ASN A 101 -12.05 1.95 10.51
C ASN A 101 -11.80 1.80 8.99
N THR A 102 -10.65 2.28 8.50
CA THR A 102 -10.26 2.19 7.09
C THR A 102 -8.95 1.44 6.95
N VAL A 103 -8.89 0.50 5.99
CA VAL A 103 -7.63 -0.15 5.60
C VAL A 103 -7.16 0.45 4.30
N PHE A 104 -5.90 0.83 4.27
CA PHE A 104 -5.16 1.29 3.12
C PHE A 104 -4.29 0.16 2.60
N MET A 105 -4.36 -0.12 1.30
CA MET A 105 -3.48 -1.04 0.63
C MET A 105 -2.43 -0.26 -0.16
N GLY A 106 -1.17 -0.43 0.21
CA GLY A 106 -0.02 -0.05 -0.60
C GLY A 106 0.34 -1.15 -1.60
N ARG A 107 0.51 -0.77 -2.86
CA ARG A 107 0.97 -1.64 -3.94
C ARG A 107 2.30 -1.14 -4.47
N LEU A 108 3.25 -2.05 -4.59
CA LEU A 108 4.55 -1.78 -5.21
C LEU A 108 4.34 -1.43 -6.69
N ILE A 109 4.88 -0.30 -7.11
CA ILE A 109 4.90 0.15 -8.51
C ILE A 109 6.30 0.08 -9.12
N ASN A 110 7.34 0.20 -8.31
CA ASN A 110 8.72 0.13 -8.74
C ASN A 110 9.53 -0.72 -7.75
N LYS A 111 9.93 -1.90 -8.21
CA LYS A 111 10.73 -2.85 -7.43
C LYS A 111 12.21 -2.45 -7.28
N GLU A 112 12.70 -1.55 -8.12
CA GLU A 112 14.10 -1.11 -8.09
C GLU A 112 14.29 0.00 -7.05
N SER A 113 13.32 0.91 -6.97
CA SER A 113 13.35 2.05 -6.04
C SER A 113 12.47 1.88 -4.81
N GLY A 114 11.73 0.78 -4.67
CA GLY A 114 10.87 0.54 -3.51
C GLY A 114 9.66 1.48 -3.43
N GLU A 115 9.11 1.90 -4.57
CA GLU A 115 8.02 2.88 -4.61
C GLU A 115 6.65 2.21 -4.49
N TYR A 116 5.82 2.72 -3.58
CA TYR A 116 4.47 2.22 -3.33
C TYR A 116 3.39 3.25 -3.62
N LYS A 117 2.27 2.79 -4.18
CA LYS A 117 1.02 3.54 -4.29
C LYS A 117 -0.01 2.96 -3.35
N GLY A 118 -0.54 3.80 -2.47
CA GLY A 118 -1.57 3.42 -1.49
C GLY A 118 -2.94 3.98 -1.83
N PHE A 119 -3.97 3.18 -1.58
CA PHE A 119 -5.38 3.54 -1.71
C PHE A 119 -6.24 2.82 -0.67
N PRO A 120 -7.37 3.41 -0.24
CA PRO A 120 -8.30 2.74 0.68
C PRO A 120 -8.99 1.56 -0.01
N ILE A 121 -9.17 0.48 0.74
CA ILE A 121 -9.87 -0.74 0.29
C ILE A 121 -11.12 -1.00 1.13
N ASN A 122 -12.12 -1.66 0.52
CA ASN A 122 -13.37 -1.97 1.19
C ASN A 122 -13.18 -3.06 2.26
N GLN A 123 -14.09 -3.11 3.24
CA GLN A 123 -14.05 -4.10 4.34
C GLN A 123 -14.00 -5.56 3.84
N PHE A 124 -14.68 -5.87 2.74
CA PHE A 124 -14.66 -7.20 2.13
C PHE A 124 -13.32 -7.57 1.46
N GLU A 125 -12.49 -6.58 1.16
CA GLU A 125 -11.16 -6.77 0.56
C GLU A 125 -10.06 -6.82 1.63
N TRP A 126 -10.41 -6.60 2.91
CA TRP A 126 -9.45 -6.63 3.99
C TRP A 126 -8.77 -7.99 4.09
N PRO A 127 -7.44 -8.04 4.23
CA PRO A 127 -6.79 -9.31 4.41
C PRO A 127 -7.18 -9.91 5.77
N PRO A 128 -7.49 -11.22 5.81
CA PRO A 128 -7.89 -11.89 7.03
C PRO A 128 -6.72 -11.86 8.02
N GLY A 129 -6.96 -11.30 9.20
CA GLY A 129 -5.93 -11.11 10.22
C GLY A 129 -5.40 -9.69 10.36
N ILE A 130 -5.74 -8.76 9.44
CA ILE A 130 -5.33 -7.35 9.58
C ILE A 130 -5.83 -6.74 10.89
N ASN A 131 -7.07 -7.06 11.27
CA ASN A 131 -7.61 -6.62 12.55
C ASN A 131 -6.82 -7.14 13.74
N LYS A 132 -6.19 -8.33 13.66
CA LYS A 132 -5.36 -8.86 14.75
C LYS A 132 -4.02 -8.13 14.87
N ILE A 133 -3.44 -7.69 13.75
CA ILE A 133 -2.15 -6.95 13.73
C ILE A 133 -2.29 -5.55 14.34
N TYR A 134 -3.50 -4.97 14.23
CA TYR A 134 -3.83 -3.63 14.72
C TYR A 134 -4.86 -3.64 15.86
N ALA A 135 -5.15 -4.81 16.44
CA ALA A 135 -5.91 -4.94 17.68
C ALA A 135 -4.90 -4.96 18.83
N GLU A 136 -4.37 -3.79 19.15
CA GLU A 136 -3.69 -3.51 20.40
C GLU A 136 -4.57 -2.58 21.24
#